data_AF-A0A521KU47-F1
#
_entry.id   AF-A0A521KU47-F1
#
_cell.length_a   1.000
_cell.length_b   1.000
_cell.length_c   1.000
_cell.angle_alpha   90.00
_cell.angle_beta   90.00
_cell.angle_gamma   90.00
#
_symmetry.space_group_name_H-M   'P 1'
#
loop_
_entity.id
_entity.type
_entity.pdbx_description
1 polymer ?
#
loop_
_entity_poly.entity_id
_entity_poly.type
_entity_poly.pdbx_seq_one_letter_code
_entity_poly.pdbx_strand_id
1 'polypeptide(L)'
;MRNEEPPGLWTIGHSTRPIEVFLTLLETHGIRLLIDVRTTPYSRHNPQFNSDRLADSLAKASFQYKHLPALGGRRKSRPDSVNLGWRNASFRGYADY
;
A
#
# COMPACT_ATOMS: atom_id res chain seq x y z
N MET A 1 27.63 10.01 14.79
CA MET A 1 27.37 8.89 13.88
C MET A 1 25.86 8.71 13.81
N ARG A 2 25.25 8.90 12.64
CA ARG A 2 23.87 8.44 12.42
C ARG A 2 23.97 6.92 12.29
N ASN A 3 23.26 6.16 13.11
CA ASN A 3 23.13 4.71 12.90
C ASN A 3 22.54 4.51 11.51
N GLU A 4 23.33 3.97 10.58
CA GLU A 4 22.87 3.53 9.27
C GLU A 4 22.18 2.17 9.42
N GLU A 5 21.05 2.16 10.12
CA GLU A 5 20.08 1.09 9.94
C GLU A 5 19.50 1.24 8.53
N PRO A 6 19.47 0.18 7.71
CA PRO A 6 18.85 0.24 6.40
C PRO A 6 17.39 0.70 6.53
N PRO A 7 16.87 1.49 5.58
CA PRO A 7 15.50 1.97 5.66
C PRO A 7 14.53 0.79 5.80
N GLY A 8 13.85 0.71 6.94
CA GLY A 8 12.93 -0.38 7.26
C GLY A 8 11.69 -0.33 6.38
N LEU A 9 11.28 -1.49 5.86
CA LEU A 9 10.02 -1.65 5.12
C LEU A 9 8.91 -2.11 6.07
N TRP A 10 7.82 -1.37 6.10
CA TRP A 10 6.63 -1.68 6.89
C TRP A 10 5.40 -1.82 6.00
N THR A 11 4.50 -2.71 6.37
CA THR A 11 3.20 -2.86 5.71
C THR A 11 2.08 -2.47 6.66
N ILE A 12 1.10 -1.72 6.16
CA ILE A 12 -0.07 -1.33 6.93
C ILE A 12 -1.33 -1.42 6.07
N GLY A 13 -2.39 -2.00 6.63
CA GLY A 13 -3.74 -1.95 6.07
C GLY A 13 -4.60 -0.95 6.84
N HIS A 14 -5.36 -0.11 6.12
CA HIS A 14 -6.17 0.93 6.76
C HIS A 14 -7.42 0.39 7.48
N SER A 15 -7.97 -0.76 7.06
CA SER A 15 -9.23 -1.32 7.60
C SER A 15 -10.37 -0.29 7.54
N THR A 16 -11.25 -0.23 8.54
CA THR A 16 -12.30 0.78 8.72
C THR A 16 -11.92 1.83 9.77
N ARG A 17 -10.62 2.01 10.05
CA ARG A 17 -10.15 2.92 11.10
C ARG A 17 -10.50 4.39 10.78
N PRO A 18 -10.74 5.22 11.79
CA PRO A 18 -10.66 6.68 11.65
C PRO A 18 -9.27 7.09 11.13
N ILE A 19 -9.21 8.21 10.42
CA ILE A 19 -7.95 8.68 9.83
C ILE A 19 -6.92 9.03 10.91
N GLU A 20 -7.37 9.58 12.04
CA GLU A 20 -6.54 9.98 13.17
C GLU A 20 -5.82 8.77 13.80
N VAL A 21 -6.54 7.64 13.94
CA VAL A 21 -5.95 6.39 14.44
C VAL A 21 -4.89 5.88 13.47
N PHE A 22 -5.14 5.99 12.16
CA PHE A 22 -4.16 5.58 11.16
C PHE A 22 -2.89 6.44 11.19
N LEU A 23 -3.03 7.77 11.32
CA LEU A 23 -1.90 8.70 11.45
C LEU A 23 -1.08 8.43 12.71
N THR A 24 -1.73 8.16 13.85
CA THR A 24 -1.04 7.79 15.10
C THR A 24 -0.21 6.52 14.94
N LEU A 25 -0.68 5.52 14.18
CA LEU A 25 0.10 4.32 13.89
C LEU A 25 1.36 4.65 13.07
N LEU A 26 1.25 5.54 12.08
CA LEU A 26 2.42 5.96 11.30
C LEU A 26 3.46 6.67 12.18
N GLU A 27 3.02 7.61 13.03
CA GLU A 27 3.92 8.37 13.91
C GLU A 27 4.57 7.46 14.97
N THR A 28 3.80 6.55 15.57
CA THR A 28 4.32 5.60 16.60
C THR A 28 5.45 4.73 16.07
N HIS A 29 5.41 4.40 14.77
CA HIS A 29 6.44 3.61 14.10
C HIS A 29 7.49 4.46 13.37
N GLY A 30 7.48 5.78 13.55
CA GLY A 30 8.44 6.70 12.93
C GLY A 30 8.37 6.75 11.40
N ILE A 31 7.24 6.37 10.80
CA ILE A 31 7.05 6.37 9.35
C ILE A 31 6.88 7.80 8.86
N ARG A 32 7.57 8.19 7.79
CA ARG A 32 7.43 9.54 7.18
C ARG A 32 6.91 9.51 5.74
N LEU A 33 6.96 8.36 5.08
CA LEU A 33 6.51 8.16 3.71
C LEU A 33 5.56 6.98 3.63
N LEU A 34 4.32 7.24 3.16
CA LEU A 34 3.35 6.20 2.83
C LEU A 34 3.36 5.95 1.31
N ILE A 35 3.63 4.71 0.94
CA ILE A 35 3.47 4.24 -0.44
C ILE A 35 2.13 3.51 -0.57
N ASP A 36 1.23 4.06 -1.38
CA ASP A 36 -0.04 3.41 -1.70
C ASP A 36 0.12 2.57 -2.96
N VAL A 37 0.01 1.25 -2.81
CA VAL A 37 0.15 0.28 -3.90
C VAL A 37 -1.18 -0.20 -4.45
N ARG A 38 -2.31 0.37 -3.99
CA ARG A 38 -3.65 -0.05 -4.41
C ARG A 38 -3.88 0.32 -5.88
N THR A 39 -4.34 -0.64 -6.70
CA THR A 39 -4.73 -0.36 -8.09
C THR A 39 -5.86 0.66 -8.16
N THR A 40 -6.84 0.53 -7.27
CA THR A 40 -8.00 1.43 -7.17
C THR A 40 -8.03 2.00 -5.76
N PRO A 41 -7.38 3.15 -5.50
CA PRO A 41 -7.31 3.77 -4.17
C PRO A 41 -8.58 4.59 -3.87
N TYR A 42 -9.76 4.02 -4.16
CA TYR A 42 -11.06 4.65 -3.95
C TYR A 42 -12.06 3.64 -3.38
N SER A 43 -12.79 4.07 -2.36
CA SER A 43 -13.82 3.30 -1.68
C SER A 43 -15.00 4.19 -1.30
N ARG A 44 -16.21 3.70 -1.54
CA ARG A 44 -17.45 4.34 -1.03
C ARG A 44 -17.62 4.14 0.47
N HIS A 45 -17.14 3.02 1.01
CA HIS A 45 -17.30 2.67 2.42
C HIS A 45 -16.27 3.36 3.31
N ASN A 46 -15.04 3.53 2.80
CA ASN A 46 -13.93 4.18 3.51
C ASN A 46 -13.43 5.41 2.74
N PRO A 47 -14.26 6.45 2.54
CA PRO A 47 -13.90 7.58 1.70
C PRO A 47 -12.71 8.39 2.25
N GLN A 48 -12.43 8.35 3.56
CA GLN A 48 -11.27 8.98 4.18
C GLN A 48 -9.93 8.42 3.66
N PHE A 49 -9.93 7.19 3.11
CA PHE A 49 -8.76 6.58 2.49
C PHE A 49 -8.78 6.66 0.95
N ASN A 50 -9.65 7.49 0.37
CA ASN A 50 -9.53 7.84 -1.05
C ASN A 50 -8.26 8.64 -1.26
N SER A 51 -7.55 8.40 -2.36
CA SER A 51 -6.20 8.96 -2.58
C SER A 51 -6.09 10.47 -2.36
N ASP A 52 -7.08 11.25 -2.79
CA ASP A 52 -7.17 12.70 -2.61
C ASP A 52 -7.30 13.10 -1.13
N ARG A 53 -8.23 12.48 -0.40
CA ARG A 53 -8.46 12.78 1.03
C ARG A 53 -7.33 12.28 1.92
N LEU A 54 -6.76 11.12 1.58
CA LEU A 54 -5.64 10.54 2.28
C LEU A 54 -4.39 11.40 2.11
N ALA A 55 -4.10 11.86 0.88
CA ALA A 55 -2.99 12.76 0.61
C ALA A 55 -3.09 14.07 1.41
N ASP A 56 -4.28 14.69 1.43
CA ASP A 56 -4.53 15.92 2.21
C ASP A 56 -4.32 15.68 3.72
N SER A 57 -4.86 14.59 4.25
CA SER A 57 -4.73 14.25 5.68
C SER A 57 -3.28 13.98 6.08
N LEU A 58 -2.53 13.26 5.23
CA LEU A 58 -1.10 12.98 5.43
C LEU A 58 -0.28 14.27 5.35
N ALA A 59 -0.54 15.14 4.37
CA ALA A 59 0.16 16.40 4.21
C ALA A 59 -0.04 17.33 5.42
N LYS A 60 -1.27 17.43 5.94
CA LYS A 60 -1.59 18.19 7.16
C LYS A 60 -0.84 17.68 8.39
N ALA A 61 -0.56 16.39 8.44
CA ALA A 61 0.22 15.76 9.51
C ALA A 61 1.71 15.57 9.15
N SER A 62 2.21 16.27 8.13
CA SER A 62 3.62 16.26 7.70
C SER A 62 4.17 14.89 7.26
N PHE A 63 3.32 14.01 6.72
CA PHE A 63 3.71 12.78 6.05
C PHE A 63 3.74 12.97 4.53
N GLN A 64 4.69 12.30 3.88
CA GLN A 64 4.73 12.18 2.43
C GLN A 64 3.81 11.05 1.95
N TYR A 65 3.15 11.26 0.81
CA TYR A 65 2.30 10.27 0.17
C TYR A 65 2.73 10.08 -1.28
N LYS A 66 2.85 8.82 -1.71
CA LYS A 66 3.09 8.49 -3.11
C LYS A 66 2.24 7.30 -3.53
N HIS A 67 1.50 7.45 -4.62
CA HIS A 67 0.77 6.36 -5.23
C HIS A 67 1.66 5.62 -6.25
N LEU A 68 1.91 4.34 -6.00
CA LEU A 68 2.71 3.45 -6.85
C LEU A 68 1.93 2.16 -7.15
N PRO A 69 0.87 2.22 -7.99
CA PRO A 69 0.02 1.07 -8.28
C PRO A 69 0.79 -0.06 -9.00
N ALA A 70 1.91 0.27 -9.67
CA ALA A 70 2.79 -0.71 -10.29
C ALA A 70 3.41 -1.70 -9.28
N LEU A 71 3.56 -1.32 -8.01
CA LEU A 71 4.13 -2.17 -6.97
C LEU A 71 3.10 -3.10 -6.30
N GLY A 72 1.81 -2.96 -6.64
CA GLY A 72 0.75 -3.82 -6.12
C GLY A 72 -0.26 -4.20 -7.18
N GLY A 73 -1.46 -4.57 -6.74
CA GLY A 73 -2.56 -4.85 -7.65
C GLY A 73 -2.60 -6.24 -8.24
N ARG A 74 -3.75 -6.56 -8.85
CA ARG A 74 -3.99 -7.86 -9.46
C ARG A 74 -3.11 -8.03 -10.71
N ARG A 75 -2.26 -9.06 -10.70
CA ARG A 75 -1.47 -9.45 -11.87
C ARG A 75 -2.29 -10.35 -12.79
N LYS A 76 -2.15 -10.14 -14.11
CA LYS A 76 -2.69 -11.05 -15.11
C LYS A 76 -1.67 -12.16 -15.33
N SER A 77 -2.13 -13.41 -15.32
CA SER A 77 -1.31 -14.55 -15.72
C SER A 77 -1.01 -14.51 -17.21
N ARG A 78 0.19 -14.95 -17.59
CA ARG A 78 0.52 -15.16 -19.00
C ARG A 78 -0.17 -16.43 -19.52
N PRO A 79 -0.65 -16.48 -20.77
CA PRO A 79 -1.25 -17.69 -21.34
C PRO A 79 -0.31 -18.90 -21.34
N ASP A 80 0.98 -18.66 -21.48
CA ASP A 80 2.10 -19.61 -21.53
C ASP A 80 2.83 -19.73 -20.18
N SER A 81 2.19 -19.35 -19.07
CA SER A 81 2.77 -19.41 -17.74
C SER A 81 3.23 -20.83 -17.37
N VAL A 82 4.52 -20.97 -17.05
CA VAL A 82 5.11 -22.22 -16.53
C VAL A 82 4.71 -22.49 -15.07
N ASN A 83 4.12 -21.50 -14.38
CA ASN A 83 3.78 -21.55 -12.96
C ASN A 83 2.47 -22.32 -12.70
N LEU A 84 2.36 -23.55 -13.19
CA LEU A 84 1.11 -24.32 -13.15
C LEU A 84 0.74 -24.88 -11.76
N GLY A 85 1.63 -24.77 -10.76
CA GLY A 85 1.44 -25.32 -9.41
C GLY A 85 0.44 -24.57 -8.51
N TRP A 86 -0.07 -23.41 -8.93
CA TRP A 86 -1.05 -22.65 -8.15
C TRP A 86 -2.45 -23.28 -8.21
N ARG A 87 -3.02 -23.63 -7.05
CA ARG A 87 -4.40 -24.15 -6.95
C ARG A 87 -5.45 -23.18 -7.50
N ASN A 88 -5.28 -21.89 -7.26
CA ASN A 88 -6.14 -20.86 -7.81
C ASN A 88 -5.42 -20.17 -8.97
N ALA A 89 -5.94 -20.37 -10.18
CA ALA A 89 -5.41 -19.81 -11.42
C ALA A 89 -5.24 -18.29 -11.39
N SER A 90 -6.05 -17.57 -10.60
CA SER A 90 -5.93 -16.11 -10.47
C SER A 90 -4.65 -15.64 -9.75
N PHE A 91 -3.97 -16.52 -9.01
CA PHE A 91 -2.69 -16.21 -8.38
C PHE A 91 -1.47 -16.49 -9.27
N ARG A 92 -1.63 -17.20 -10.39
CA ARG A 92 -0.51 -17.48 -11.31
C ARG A 92 0.23 -16.23 -11.76
N GLY A 93 -0.52 -15.17 -12.07
CA GLY A 93 0.07 -13.93 -12.57
C GLY A 93 1.05 -13.26 -11.61
N TYR A 94 1.00 -13.57 -10.30
CA TYR A 94 1.98 -13.05 -9.35
C TYR A 94 3.33 -13.77 -9.43
N ALA A 95 3.37 -15.01 -9.91
CA ALA A 95 4.61 -15.77 -10.10
C ALA A 95 5.24 -15.59 -11.50
N ASP A 96 4.52 -14.91 -12.42
CA ASP A 96 4.99 -14.63 -13.79
C ASP A 96 5.84 -13.35 -13.90
N TYR A 97 6.16 -12.71 -12.77
CA TYR A 97 6.95 -11.49 -12.60
C TYR A 97 8.02 -11.72 -11.53
#